data_AF-A0A258ZMR0-F1
#
_entry.id   AF-A0A258ZMR0-F1
#
_cell.length_a   1.000
_cell.length_b   1.000
_cell.length_c   1.000
_cell.angle_alpha   90.00
_cell.angle_beta   90.00
_cell.angle_gamma   90.00
#
_symmetry.space_group_name_H-M   'P 1'
#
loop_
_entity.id
_entity.type
_entity.pdbx_description
1 polymer ?
#
loop_
_entity_poly.entity_id
_entity_poly.type
_entity_poly.pdbx_seq_one_letter_code
_entity_poly.pdbx_strand_id
1 'polypeptide(L)'
;MKITFINEIADLCEEVGANVQEVARGIGLDNRIGGKFLHAGPGYGGSCFPKDTLALTRTAQQAGTPLRIIETVVAVNDVRKLAVGKKVIRALGSDPRGKTVAVLGLTFKPNTDDMRESPAIAIVNTLLDRGVKVRAYDPEGMEEAKKVLPAGVHYGTGPYEIAAGADAIVIVTEWDAFRALDFAKLKAIMAQPVLVDLRNIYRPDEMADLGFTYDSVGRPGKHVGAGAANAAE
;
A
#
# COMPACT_ATOMS: atom_id res chain seq x y z
N MET A 1 -9.65 6.76 -12.67
CA MET A 1 -9.82 8.21 -12.37
C MET A 1 -10.09 8.47 -10.89
N LYS A 2 -11.26 8.12 -10.30
CA LYS A 2 -11.53 8.41 -8.86
C LYS A 2 -10.47 7.87 -7.90
N ILE A 3 -9.98 6.65 -8.12
CA ILE A 3 -8.90 6.05 -7.32
C ILE A 3 -7.60 6.87 -7.42
N THR A 4 -7.18 7.22 -8.64
CA THR A 4 -6.00 8.05 -8.85
C THR A 4 -6.13 9.42 -8.21
N PHE A 5 -7.28 10.07 -8.41
CA PHE A 5 -7.59 11.36 -7.79
C PHE A 5 -7.45 11.29 -6.27
N ILE A 6 -8.10 10.32 -5.61
CA ILE A 6 -8.03 10.25 -4.15
C ILE A 6 -6.63 9.85 -3.65
N ASN A 7 -5.83 9.15 -4.46
CA ASN A 7 -4.43 8.87 -4.13
C ASN A 7 -3.56 10.13 -4.18
N GLU A 8 -3.74 11.01 -5.17
CA GLU A 8 -3.05 12.31 -5.22
C GLU A 8 -3.47 13.22 -4.05
N ILE A 9 -4.75 13.21 -3.69
CA ILE A 9 -5.23 13.89 -2.47
C ILE A 9 -4.59 13.28 -1.22
N ALA A 10 -4.40 11.95 -1.17
CA ALA A 10 -3.68 11.31 -0.07
C ALA A 10 -2.24 11.81 0.02
N ASP A 11 -1.52 11.88 -1.10
CA ASP A 11 -0.15 12.41 -1.14
C ASP A 11 -0.11 13.85 -0.60
N LEU A 12 -1.03 14.71 -1.03
CA LEU A 12 -1.15 16.06 -0.50
C LEU A 12 -1.47 16.07 1.01
N CYS A 13 -2.36 15.18 1.48
CA CYS A 13 -2.70 15.07 2.89
C CYS A 13 -1.49 14.73 3.76
N GLU A 14 -0.59 13.86 3.28
CA GLU A 14 0.66 13.53 4.00
C GLU A 14 1.55 14.76 4.18
N GLU A 15 1.63 15.65 3.17
CA GLU A 15 2.48 16.86 3.22
C GLU A 15 1.88 17.98 4.09
N VAL A 16 0.55 18.14 4.11
CA VAL A 16 -0.12 19.24 4.82
C VAL A 16 -0.67 18.84 6.19
N GLY A 17 -0.44 17.61 6.63
CA GLY A 17 -0.94 17.10 7.92
C GLY A 17 -2.45 16.86 7.97
N ALA A 18 -3.09 16.65 6.82
CA ALA A 18 -4.53 16.37 6.72
C ALA A 18 -4.82 14.86 6.69
N ASN A 19 -6.11 14.50 6.72
CA ASN A 19 -6.59 13.12 6.68
C ASN A 19 -7.44 12.85 5.43
N VAL A 20 -6.92 12.02 4.52
CA VAL A 20 -7.58 11.65 3.27
C VAL A 20 -8.94 10.98 3.47
N GLN A 21 -9.14 10.23 4.57
CA GLN A 21 -10.44 9.61 4.86
C GLN A 21 -11.49 10.67 5.22
N GLU A 22 -11.09 11.76 5.88
CA GLU A 22 -11.98 12.89 6.17
C GLU A 22 -12.31 13.68 4.91
N VAL A 23 -11.30 13.93 4.05
CA VAL A 23 -11.51 14.57 2.75
C VAL A 23 -12.43 13.72 1.87
N ALA A 24 -12.15 12.42 1.73
CA ALA A 24 -12.97 11.47 0.98
C ALA A 24 -14.42 11.44 1.48
N ARG A 25 -14.62 11.46 2.81
CA ARG A 25 -15.95 11.55 3.41
C ARG A 25 -16.63 12.87 3.06
N GLY A 26 -15.94 13.99 3.22
CA GLY A 26 -16.46 15.33 2.91
C GLY A 26 -16.94 15.46 1.46
N ILE A 27 -16.08 15.10 0.49
CA ILE A 27 -16.45 15.16 -0.93
C ILE A 27 -17.49 14.11 -1.31
N GLY A 28 -17.50 12.95 -0.63
CA GLY A 28 -18.41 11.85 -0.89
C GLY A 28 -19.85 12.10 -0.44
N LEU A 29 -20.09 13.10 0.42
CA LEU A 29 -21.42 13.54 0.83
C LEU A 29 -22.19 14.26 -0.28
N ASP A 30 -21.48 14.80 -1.28
CA ASP A 30 -22.12 15.32 -2.48
C ASP A 30 -22.55 14.17 -3.39
N ASN A 31 -23.86 14.00 -3.58
CA ASN A 31 -24.43 12.94 -4.40
C ASN A 31 -23.98 12.97 -5.87
N ARG A 32 -23.49 14.10 -6.38
CA ARG A 32 -22.92 14.21 -7.73
C ARG A 32 -21.56 13.53 -7.84
N ILE A 33 -20.84 13.41 -6.73
CA ILE A 33 -19.53 12.75 -6.64
C ILE A 33 -19.71 11.30 -6.14
N GLY A 34 -20.46 11.14 -5.05
CA GLY A 34 -20.71 9.88 -4.36
C GLY A 34 -19.48 9.30 -3.64
N GLY A 35 -19.72 8.55 -2.56
CA GLY A 35 -18.65 8.00 -1.70
C GLY A 35 -17.87 6.80 -2.26
N LYS A 36 -18.34 6.14 -3.33
CA LYS A 36 -17.70 4.92 -3.88
C LYS A 36 -16.39 5.24 -4.61
N PHE A 37 -15.41 4.33 -4.54
CA PHE A 37 -14.09 4.44 -5.19
C PHE A 37 -13.26 5.66 -4.73
N LEU A 38 -13.45 6.08 -3.47
CA LEU A 38 -12.69 7.14 -2.81
C LEU A 38 -11.85 6.59 -1.64
N HIS A 39 -11.39 5.34 -1.76
CA HIS A 39 -10.46 4.75 -0.81
C HIS A 39 -9.04 4.87 -1.37
N ALA A 40 -8.21 5.70 -0.73
CA ALA A 40 -6.81 5.82 -1.10
C ALA A 40 -6.05 4.53 -0.75
N GLY A 41 -5.04 4.19 -1.54
CA GLY A 41 -4.25 2.99 -1.32
C GLY A 41 -2.99 2.88 -2.18
N PRO A 42 -2.51 1.67 -2.50
CA PRO A 42 -1.23 1.46 -3.18
C PRO A 42 -1.27 1.68 -4.70
N GLY A 43 -2.42 2.13 -5.22
CA GLY A 43 -2.73 2.16 -6.66
C GLY A 43 -3.72 1.05 -7.04
N TYR A 44 -4.36 1.20 -8.19
CA TYR A 44 -5.22 0.15 -8.74
C TYR A 44 -4.42 -0.85 -9.58
N GLY A 45 -4.93 -2.08 -9.62
CA GLY A 45 -4.42 -3.16 -10.46
C GLY A 45 -5.56 -3.95 -11.11
N GLY A 46 -5.32 -5.24 -11.35
CA GLY A 46 -6.26 -6.15 -11.99
C GLY A 46 -6.23 -6.04 -13.50
N SER A 47 -6.96 -6.93 -14.17
CA SER A 47 -6.97 -6.98 -15.63
C SER A 47 -7.86 -5.95 -16.32
N CYS A 48 -8.84 -5.37 -15.62
CA CYS A 48 -9.80 -4.46 -16.25
C CYS A 48 -9.25 -3.03 -16.36
N PHE A 49 -9.01 -2.34 -15.24
CA PHE A 49 -8.67 -0.91 -15.29
C PHE A 49 -7.39 -0.60 -16.09
N PRO A 50 -6.25 -1.26 -15.88
CA PRO A 50 -5.03 -1.00 -16.65
C PRO A 50 -5.23 -1.29 -18.14
N LYS A 51 -5.80 -2.46 -18.48
CA LYS A 51 -6.03 -2.85 -19.88
C LYS A 51 -6.97 -1.88 -20.60
N ASP A 52 -8.12 -1.58 -20.00
CA ASP A 52 -9.16 -0.77 -20.64
C ASP A 52 -8.72 0.69 -20.79
N THR A 53 -8.01 1.24 -19.81
CA THR A 53 -7.48 2.63 -19.89
C THR A 53 -6.33 2.76 -20.89
N LEU A 54 -5.45 1.77 -20.99
CA LEU A 54 -4.39 1.73 -21.99
C LEU A 54 -4.96 1.54 -23.40
N ALA A 55 -5.92 0.63 -23.57
CA ALA A 55 -6.60 0.42 -24.85
C ALA A 55 -7.30 1.70 -25.30
N LEU A 56 -8.07 2.35 -24.42
CA LEU A 56 -8.76 3.60 -24.72
C LEU A 56 -7.78 4.72 -25.10
N THR A 57 -6.67 4.85 -24.36
CA THR A 57 -5.61 5.82 -24.66
C THR A 57 -5.02 5.60 -26.05
N ARG A 58 -4.68 4.34 -26.40
CA ARG A 58 -4.12 4.00 -27.72
C ARG A 58 -5.11 4.28 -28.84
N THR A 59 -6.37 3.89 -28.69
CA THR A 59 -7.43 4.17 -29.66
C THR A 59 -7.57 5.68 -29.89
N ALA A 60 -7.58 6.47 -28.83
CA ALA A 60 -7.69 7.92 -28.89
C ALA A 60 -6.50 8.59 -29.60
N GLN A 61 -5.28 8.12 -29.32
CA GLN A 61 -4.06 8.59 -30.00
C GLN A 61 -4.08 8.26 -31.50
N GLN A 62 -4.48 7.04 -31.87
CA GLN A 62 -4.61 6.63 -33.27
C GLN A 62 -5.68 7.43 -34.03
N ALA A 63 -6.75 7.83 -33.34
CA ALA A 63 -7.80 8.68 -33.89
C ALA A 63 -7.44 10.18 -33.89
N GLY A 64 -6.23 10.58 -33.47
CA GLY A 64 -5.81 11.98 -33.42
C GLY A 64 -6.53 12.83 -32.35
N THR A 65 -7.13 12.20 -31.35
CA THR A 65 -7.84 12.89 -30.24
C THR A 65 -7.34 12.41 -28.87
N PRO A 66 -6.11 12.76 -28.45
CA PRO A 66 -5.52 12.24 -27.22
C PRO A 66 -6.34 12.57 -25.96
N LEU A 67 -6.54 11.57 -25.10
CA LEU A 67 -7.31 11.70 -23.85
C LEU A 67 -6.40 12.02 -22.67
N ARG A 68 -5.96 13.27 -22.58
CA ARG A 68 -4.96 13.75 -21.59
C ARG A 68 -5.28 13.38 -20.14
N ILE A 69 -6.56 13.42 -19.74
CA ILE A 69 -6.98 13.04 -18.38
C ILE A 69 -6.74 11.54 -18.12
N ILE A 70 -7.07 10.69 -19.09
CA ILE A 70 -6.92 9.24 -18.96
C ILE A 70 -5.44 8.85 -19.00
N GLU A 71 -4.67 9.47 -19.89
CA GLU A 71 -3.21 9.31 -19.96
C GLU A 71 -2.54 9.65 -18.63
N THR A 72 -2.93 10.78 -18.02
CA THR A 72 -2.44 11.21 -16.71
C THR A 72 -2.84 10.21 -15.62
N VAL A 73 -4.09 9.73 -15.63
CA VAL A 73 -4.58 8.73 -14.68
C VAL A 73 -3.75 7.46 -14.69
N VAL A 74 -3.35 6.98 -15.87
CA VAL A 74 -2.48 5.81 -16.03
C VAL A 74 -1.09 6.11 -15.48
N ALA A 75 -0.46 7.20 -15.94
CA ALA A 75 0.90 7.55 -15.53
C ALA A 75 1.04 7.75 -14.01
N VAL A 76 0.09 8.45 -13.39
CA VAL A 76 0.09 8.68 -11.93
C VAL A 76 -0.09 7.38 -11.16
N ASN A 77 -0.91 6.44 -11.65
CA ASN A 77 -1.08 5.15 -10.99
C ASN A 77 0.22 4.32 -10.99
N ASP A 78 0.98 4.35 -12.08
CA ASP A 78 2.26 3.63 -12.17
C ASP A 78 3.30 4.24 -11.22
N VAL A 79 3.39 5.57 -11.17
CA VAL A 79 4.26 6.28 -10.21
C VAL A 79 3.85 5.98 -8.77
N ARG A 80 2.55 5.94 -8.48
CA ARG A 80 2.02 5.64 -7.14
C ARG A 80 2.47 4.28 -6.64
N LYS A 81 2.40 3.23 -7.46
CA LYS A 81 2.85 1.87 -7.09
C LYS A 81 4.32 1.84 -6.65
N LEU A 82 5.19 2.63 -7.30
CA LEU A 82 6.60 2.78 -6.92
C LEU A 82 6.77 3.64 -5.65
N ALA A 83 6.00 4.73 -5.54
CA ALA A 83 6.06 5.66 -4.42
C ALA A 83 5.69 4.97 -3.09
N VAL A 84 4.68 4.09 -3.08
CA VAL A 84 4.31 3.34 -1.89
C VAL A 84 5.36 2.29 -1.49
N GLY A 85 6.08 1.69 -2.46
CA GLY A 85 7.24 0.86 -2.17
C GLY A 85 8.34 1.66 -1.45
N LYS A 86 8.60 2.89 -1.89
CA LYS A 86 9.53 3.81 -1.20
C LYS A 86 9.05 4.21 0.20
N LYS A 87 7.73 4.33 0.43
CA LYS A 87 7.15 4.55 1.77
C LYS A 87 7.50 3.42 2.73
N VAL A 88 7.36 2.17 2.29
CA VAL A 88 7.78 0.99 3.09
C VAL A 88 9.28 1.04 3.40
N ILE A 89 10.12 1.38 2.42
CA ILE A 89 11.57 1.55 2.64
C ILE A 89 11.86 2.62 3.70
N ARG A 90 11.18 3.77 3.67
CA ARG A 90 11.35 4.82 4.69
C ARG A 90 10.97 4.34 6.10
N ALA A 91 9.92 3.52 6.21
CA ALA A 91 9.51 2.95 7.49
C ALA A 91 10.56 2.01 8.11
N LEU A 92 11.49 1.48 7.30
CA LEU A 92 12.63 0.70 7.78
C LEU A 92 13.78 1.57 8.34
N GLY A 93 13.71 2.90 8.25
CA GLY A 93 14.78 3.81 8.71
C GLY A 93 15.89 4.04 7.68
N SER A 94 17.08 4.43 8.15
CA SER A 94 18.17 4.94 7.30
C SER A 94 18.90 3.87 6.47
N ASP A 95 18.98 2.63 6.95
CA ASP A 95 19.57 1.51 6.22
C ASP A 95 18.57 0.33 6.11
N PRO A 96 17.93 0.15 4.95
CA PRO A 96 16.99 -0.95 4.71
C PRO A 96 17.70 -2.27 4.34
N ARG A 97 19.00 -2.27 4.04
CA ARG A 97 19.67 -3.45 3.48
C ARG A 97 19.73 -4.58 4.53
N GLY A 98 19.37 -5.79 4.12
CA GLY A 98 19.39 -6.98 4.98
C GLY A 98 18.21 -7.08 5.95
N LYS A 99 17.42 -6.01 6.12
CA LYS A 99 16.16 -6.02 6.89
C LYS A 99 15.12 -6.91 6.22
N THR A 100 14.16 -7.38 7.01
CA THR A 100 13.11 -8.28 6.58
C THR A 100 11.75 -7.59 6.62
N VAL A 101 11.03 -7.62 5.50
CA VAL A 101 9.64 -7.13 5.41
C VAL A 101 8.70 -8.31 5.19
N ALA A 102 7.69 -8.40 6.06
CA ALA A 102 6.55 -9.29 5.92
C ALA A 102 5.44 -8.61 5.10
N VAL A 103 5.22 -9.07 3.88
CA VAL A 103 4.20 -8.56 2.94
C VAL A 103 2.93 -9.38 3.08
N LEU A 104 1.87 -8.73 3.55
CA LEU A 104 0.52 -9.28 3.68
C LEU A 104 -0.36 -8.81 2.53
N GLY A 105 -0.83 -9.76 1.74
CA GLY A 105 -1.61 -9.48 0.54
C GLY A 105 -0.72 -9.28 -0.67
N LEU A 106 -1.00 -10.05 -1.73
CA LEU A 106 -0.27 -10.04 -2.99
C LEU A 106 -1.21 -9.74 -4.16
N THR A 107 -2.48 -10.14 -4.07
CA THR A 107 -3.46 -9.95 -5.13
C THR A 107 -3.90 -8.50 -5.24
N PHE A 108 -4.43 -8.07 -6.39
CA PHE A 108 -4.73 -6.65 -6.59
C PHE A 108 -5.90 -6.13 -5.70
N LYS A 109 -6.75 -7.05 -5.25
CA LYS A 109 -7.89 -6.84 -4.35
C LYS A 109 -8.23 -8.17 -3.61
N PRO A 110 -9.04 -8.13 -2.53
CA PRO A 110 -9.48 -9.36 -1.87
C PRO A 110 -10.39 -10.24 -2.74
N ASN A 111 -10.56 -11.49 -2.29
CA ASN A 111 -11.43 -12.54 -2.84
C ASN A 111 -11.11 -12.89 -4.31
N THR A 112 -9.83 -12.99 -4.62
CA THR A 112 -9.30 -13.43 -5.91
C THR A 112 -7.84 -13.83 -5.77
N ASP A 113 -7.38 -14.73 -6.62
CA ASP A 113 -5.98 -15.08 -6.85
C ASP A 113 -5.28 -14.21 -7.92
N ASP A 114 -6.00 -13.26 -8.53
CA ASP A 114 -5.50 -12.50 -9.68
C ASP A 114 -4.36 -11.53 -9.27
N MET A 115 -3.18 -11.83 -9.82
CA MET A 115 -1.97 -11.04 -9.62
C MET A 115 -1.74 -9.98 -10.71
N ARG A 116 -2.52 -9.98 -11.79
CA ARG A 116 -2.28 -9.08 -12.93
C ARG A 116 -2.32 -7.63 -12.48
N GLU A 117 -1.26 -6.90 -12.82
CA GLU A 117 -1.11 -5.48 -12.47
C GLU A 117 -1.21 -5.16 -10.97
N SER A 118 -1.06 -6.17 -10.10
CA SER A 118 -1.12 -5.98 -8.66
C SER A 118 -0.05 -4.97 -8.19
N PRO A 119 -0.42 -4.00 -7.32
CA PRO A 119 0.55 -3.12 -6.69
C PRO A 119 1.66 -3.85 -5.92
N ALA A 120 1.38 -5.06 -5.42
CA ALA A 120 2.37 -5.87 -4.71
C ALA A 120 3.59 -6.18 -5.56
N ILE A 121 3.44 -6.33 -6.89
CA ILE A 121 4.56 -6.60 -7.80
C ILE A 121 5.57 -5.44 -7.74
N ALA A 122 5.11 -4.21 -7.89
CA ALA A 122 5.99 -3.03 -7.87
C ALA A 122 6.62 -2.81 -6.49
N ILE A 123 5.85 -3.03 -5.42
CA ILE A 123 6.31 -2.90 -4.04
C ILE A 123 7.43 -3.91 -3.76
N VAL A 124 7.20 -5.19 -4.05
CA VAL A 124 8.17 -6.28 -3.81
C VAL A 124 9.46 -6.04 -4.59
N ASN A 125 9.38 -5.68 -5.88
CA ASN A 125 10.57 -5.33 -6.66
C ASN A 125 11.34 -4.17 -6.01
N THR A 126 10.64 -3.09 -5.62
CA THR A 126 11.26 -1.93 -4.96
C THR A 126 11.98 -2.33 -3.66
N LEU A 127 11.42 -3.27 -2.89
CA LEU A 127 12.05 -3.75 -1.65
C LEU A 127 13.32 -4.56 -1.96
N LEU A 128 13.23 -5.54 -2.87
CA LEU A 128 14.35 -6.40 -3.24
C LEU A 128 15.50 -5.60 -3.87
N ASP A 129 15.20 -4.61 -4.71
CA ASP A 129 16.18 -3.70 -5.32
C ASP A 129 16.97 -2.90 -4.28
N ARG A 130 16.42 -2.72 -3.07
CA ARG A 130 17.09 -2.08 -1.93
C ARG A 130 17.76 -3.07 -0.98
N GLY A 131 17.83 -4.35 -1.35
CA GLY A 131 18.45 -5.41 -0.56
C GLY A 131 17.63 -5.82 0.67
N VAL A 132 16.34 -5.51 0.70
CA VAL A 132 15.41 -5.98 1.73
C VAL A 132 15.06 -7.45 1.46
N LYS A 133 15.03 -8.27 2.50
CA LYS A 133 14.51 -9.64 2.43
C LYS A 133 12.99 -9.61 2.49
N VAL A 134 12.32 -10.13 1.47
CA VAL A 134 10.85 -10.14 1.41
C VAL A 134 10.32 -11.51 1.81
N ARG A 135 9.41 -11.53 2.77
CA ARG A 135 8.58 -12.70 3.10
C ARG A 135 7.14 -12.36 2.81
N ALA A 136 6.42 -13.21 2.09
CA ALA A 136 5.12 -12.88 1.57
C ALA A 136 4.07 -13.94 1.90
N TYR A 137 2.85 -13.48 2.14
CA TYR A 137 1.67 -14.31 2.33
C TYR A 137 0.44 -13.64 1.75
N ASP A 138 -0.34 -14.40 1.00
CA ASP A 138 -1.68 -14.06 0.55
C ASP A 138 -2.61 -15.27 0.79
N PRO A 139 -3.86 -15.09 1.22
CA PRO A 139 -4.78 -16.20 1.45
C PRO A 139 -5.09 -17.03 0.20
N GLU A 140 -5.10 -16.42 -0.99
CA GLU A 140 -5.54 -17.08 -2.24
C GLU A 140 -4.51 -16.99 -3.37
N GLY A 141 -3.72 -15.90 -3.44
CA GLY A 141 -2.86 -15.59 -4.58
C GLY A 141 -1.47 -16.21 -4.58
N MET A 142 -1.15 -17.15 -3.68
CA MET A 142 0.22 -17.64 -3.52
C MET A 142 0.79 -18.35 -4.76
N GLU A 143 -0.02 -19.19 -5.42
CA GLU A 143 0.42 -19.91 -6.60
C GLU A 143 0.60 -18.99 -7.81
N GLU A 144 -0.30 -18.02 -8.00
CA GLU A 144 -0.15 -17.02 -9.06
C GLU A 144 1.01 -16.05 -8.77
N ALA A 145 1.22 -15.67 -7.50
CA ALA A 145 2.29 -14.79 -7.10
C ALA A 145 3.67 -15.37 -7.43
N LYS A 146 3.88 -16.67 -7.19
CA LYS A 146 5.13 -17.38 -7.52
C LYS A 146 5.49 -17.31 -9.01
N LYS A 147 4.50 -17.14 -9.89
CA LYS A 147 4.73 -17.08 -11.35
C LYS A 147 5.21 -15.71 -11.82
N VAL A 148 4.88 -14.64 -11.08
CA VAL A 148 5.09 -13.25 -11.53
C VAL A 148 6.04 -12.46 -10.64
N LEU A 149 6.20 -12.82 -9.37
CA LEU A 149 7.11 -12.15 -8.47
C LEU A 149 8.55 -12.62 -8.71
N PRO A 150 9.53 -11.72 -8.51
CA PRO A 150 10.95 -12.04 -8.72
C PRO A 150 11.45 -13.16 -7.79
N ALA A 151 12.53 -13.81 -8.22
CA ALA A 151 13.27 -14.72 -7.36
C ALA A 151 13.78 -13.98 -6.10
N GLY A 152 13.81 -14.66 -4.96
CA GLY A 152 14.24 -14.09 -3.67
C GLY A 152 13.12 -13.74 -2.70
N VAL A 153 11.85 -13.82 -3.14
CA VAL A 153 10.69 -13.80 -2.23
C VAL A 153 10.58 -15.13 -1.50
N HIS A 154 10.47 -15.09 -0.17
CA HIS A 154 10.16 -16.26 0.63
C HIS A 154 8.65 -16.33 0.91
N TYR A 155 8.01 -17.43 0.56
CA TYR A 155 6.57 -17.63 0.68
C TYR A 155 6.26 -18.38 1.97
N GLY A 156 5.52 -17.74 2.90
CA GLY A 156 5.06 -18.40 4.13
C GLY A 156 3.63 -18.93 4.00
N THR A 157 3.15 -19.60 5.05
CA THR A 157 1.82 -20.22 5.12
C THR A 157 0.81 -19.39 5.92
N GLY A 158 1.24 -18.31 6.56
CA GLY A 158 0.36 -17.44 7.31
C GLY A 158 1.03 -16.14 7.76
N PRO A 159 0.22 -15.16 8.24
CA PRO A 159 0.71 -13.84 8.60
C PRO A 159 1.75 -13.87 9.73
N TYR A 160 1.54 -14.71 10.74
CA TYR A 160 2.43 -14.80 11.90
C TYR A 160 3.78 -15.46 11.55
N GLU A 161 3.79 -16.42 10.63
CA GLU A 161 5.02 -17.10 10.23
C GLU A 161 5.96 -16.10 9.53
N ILE A 162 5.45 -15.35 8.55
CA ILE A 162 6.28 -14.40 7.82
C ILE A 162 6.72 -13.21 8.68
N ALA A 163 5.93 -12.85 9.69
CA ALA A 163 6.21 -11.76 10.62
C ALA A 163 7.29 -12.10 11.66
N ALA A 164 7.59 -13.38 11.91
CA ALA A 164 8.57 -13.78 12.92
C ALA A 164 9.98 -13.25 12.58
N GLY A 165 10.50 -12.34 13.39
CA GLY A 165 11.77 -11.65 13.17
C GLY A 165 11.74 -10.62 12.04
N ALA A 166 10.56 -10.23 11.55
CA ALA A 166 10.45 -9.16 10.55
C ALA A 166 10.67 -7.78 11.19
N ASP A 167 11.33 -6.88 10.45
CA ASP A 167 11.56 -5.48 10.83
C ASP A 167 10.33 -4.61 10.56
N ALA A 168 9.47 -5.02 9.62
CA ALA A 168 8.19 -4.39 9.37
C ALA A 168 7.19 -5.37 8.76
N ILE A 169 5.90 -5.12 9.01
CA ILE A 169 4.79 -5.67 8.22
C ILE A 169 4.32 -4.58 7.26
N VAL A 170 4.01 -4.98 6.02
CA VAL A 170 3.25 -4.14 5.08
C VAL A 170 1.98 -4.85 4.65
N ILE A 171 0.85 -4.15 4.74
CA ILE A 171 -0.43 -4.63 4.21
C ILE A 171 -0.65 -3.98 2.84
N VAL A 172 -0.68 -4.81 1.81
CA VAL A 172 -0.88 -4.37 0.42
C VAL A 172 -2.30 -4.66 -0.07
N THR A 173 -2.96 -5.67 0.48
CA THR A 173 -4.32 -6.08 0.10
C THR A 173 -5.19 -6.27 1.33
N GLU A 174 -6.38 -5.69 1.31
CA GLU A 174 -7.31 -5.53 2.44
C GLU A 174 -8.18 -6.77 2.72
N TRP A 175 -7.55 -7.96 2.73
CA TRP A 175 -8.23 -9.20 3.07
C TRP A 175 -8.84 -9.13 4.48
N ASP A 176 -10.05 -9.67 4.64
CA ASP A 176 -10.74 -9.68 5.94
C ASP A 176 -9.95 -10.47 7.00
N ALA A 177 -9.20 -11.50 6.57
CA ALA A 177 -8.28 -12.25 7.42
C ALA A 177 -7.21 -11.37 8.09
N PHE A 178 -6.89 -10.21 7.51
CA PHE A 178 -5.95 -9.26 8.09
C PHE A 178 -6.63 -8.23 9.00
N ARG A 179 -7.96 -8.08 9.01
CA ARG A 179 -8.62 -7.04 9.82
C ARG A 179 -8.58 -7.32 11.34
N ALA A 180 -8.33 -8.55 11.76
CA ALA A 180 -8.35 -8.97 13.15
C ALA A 180 -7.10 -9.78 13.53
N LEU A 181 -5.91 -9.28 13.16
CA LEU A 181 -4.66 -9.89 13.58
C LEU A 181 -4.44 -9.74 15.10
N ASP A 182 -3.82 -10.74 15.70
CA ASP A 182 -3.37 -10.70 17.10
C ASP A 182 -2.09 -9.86 17.20
N PHE A 183 -2.26 -8.58 17.50
CA PHE A 183 -1.15 -7.63 17.60
C PHE A 183 -0.22 -7.90 18.78
N ALA A 184 -0.70 -8.51 19.87
CA ALA A 184 0.15 -8.89 20.99
C ALA A 184 1.13 -9.98 20.56
N LYS A 185 0.62 -10.98 19.83
CA LYS A 185 1.45 -12.02 19.21
C LYS A 185 2.42 -11.45 18.19
N LEU A 186 1.97 -10.56 17.29
CA LEU A 186 2.84 -9.92 16.30
C LEU A 186 3.99 -9.17 16.98
N LYS A 187 3.71 -8.36 18.00
CA LYS A 187 4.72 -7.61 18.74
C LYS A 187 5.76 -8.52 19.41
N ALA A 188 5.34 -9.70 19.89
CA ALA A 188 6.22 -10.66 20.54
C ALA A 188 7.15 -11.39 19.56
N ILE A 189 6.73 -11.58 18.30
CA ILE A 189 7.51 -12.34 17.32
C ILE A 189 8.31 -11.46 16.37
N MET A 190 7.93 -10.20 16.15
CA MET A 190 8.62 -9.27 15.24
C MET A 190 9.93 -8.76 15.85
N ALA A 191 10.88 -8.38 14.99
CA ALA A 191 12.10 -7.71 15.43
C ALA A 191 11.83 -6.26 15.85
N GLN A 192 10.91 -5.59 15.15
CA GLN A 192 10.46 -4.23 15.44
C GLN A 192 8.95 -4.14 15.19
N PRO A 193 8.15 -3.48 16.05
CA PRO A 193 6.71 -3.36 15.85
C PRO A 193 6.37 -2.25 14.85
N VAL A 194 6.86 -2.35 13.61
CA VAL A 194 6.55 -1.41 12.53
C VAL A 194 5.48 -1.99 11.62
N LEU A 195 4.41 -1.24 11.38
CA LEU A 195 3.34 -1.64 10.47
C LEU A 195 3.02 -0.53 9.47
N VAL A 196 3.14 -0.86 8.19
CA VAL A 196 2.79 0.02 7.07
C VAL A 196 1.50 -0.48 6.44
N ASP A 197 0.42 0.28 6.62
CA ASP A 197 -0.91 -0.08 6.12
C ASP A 197 -1.24 0.72 4.86
N LEU A 198 -1.07 0.09 3.69
CA LEU A 198 -1.34 0.74 2.41
C LEU A 198 -2.83 0.74 2.06
N ARG A 199 -3.70 0.19 2.91
CA ARG A 199 -5.15 0.07 2.67
C ARG A 199 -6.00 0.76 3.74
N ASN A 200 -5.36 1.37 4.74
CA ASN A 200 -6.00 2.09 5.82
C ASN A 200 -7.07 1.23 6.55
N ILE A 201 -6.78 -0.05 6.79
CA ILE A 201 -7.69 -0.98 7.47
C ILE A 201 -7.73 -0.78 8.98
N TYR A 202 -6.68 -0.20 9.58
CA TYR A 202 -6.63 0.12 11.00
C TYR A 202 -6.67 1.62 11.27
N ARG A 203 -6.95 1.98 12.53
CA ARG A 203 -6.95 3.36 13.00
C ARG A 203 -5.57 3.72 13.59
N PRO A 204 -5.00 4.90 13.27
CA PRO A 204 -3.67 5.28 13.75
C PRO A 204 -3.53 5.37 15.28
N ASP A 205 -4.58 5.82 15.97
CA ASP A 205 -4.64 5.92 17.43
C ASP A 205 -4.59 4.54 18.09
N GLU A 206 -5.40 3.59 17.63
CA GLU A 206 -5.43 2.22 18.17
C GLU A 206 -4.07 1.51 17.97
N MET A 207 -3.45 1.68 16.80
CA MET A 207 -2.14 1.08 16.52
C MET A 207 -1.02 1.70 17.39
N ALA A 208 -1.10 3.00 17.66
CA ALA A 208 -0.17 3.68 18.56
C ALA A 208 -0.34 3.19 20.02
N ASP A 209 -1.58 2.99 20.48
CA ASP A 209 -1.88 2.48 21.82
C ASP A 209 -1.39 1.03 22.02
N LEU A 210 -1.39 0.23 20.94
CA LEU A 210 -0.77 -1.11 20.90
C LEU A 210 0.78 -1.05 20.86
N GLY A 211 1.35 0.14 20.70
CA GLY A 211 2.79 0.40 20.65
C GLY A 211 3.44 -0.03 19.35
N PHE A 212 2.73 0.09 18.23
CA PHE A 212 3.31 -0.02 16.90
C PHE A 212 3.71 1.36 16.38
N THR A 213 4.85 1.41 15.69
CA THR A 213 5.11 2.51 14.75
C THR A 213 4.24 2.26 13.53
N TYR A 214 3.18 3.04 13.40
CA TYR A 214 2.17 2.88 12.35
C TYR A 214 2.31 3.98 11.30
N ASP A 215 2.46 3.57 10.05
CA ASP A 215 2.39 4.46 8.90
C ASP A 215 1.28 3.99 7.95
N SER A 216 0.52 4.93 7.41
CA SER A 216 -0.62 4.62 6.53
C SER A 216 -0.79 5.68 5.45
N VAL A 217 -1.71 5.46 4.52
CA VAL A 217 -1.84 6.30 3.32
C VAL A 217 -2.68 7.53 3.61
N GLY A 218 -2.10 8.72 3.42
CA GLY A 218 -2.82 9.99 3.46
C GLY A 218 -3.37 10.37 4.83
N ARG A 219 -2.80 9.85 5.93
CA ARG A 219 -3.27 10.14 7.29
C ARG A 219 -2.09 10.56 8.17
N PRO A 220 -2.31 11.48 9.14
CA PRO A 220 -1.26 11.89 10.05
C PRO A 220 -0.80 10.69 10.89
N GLY A 221 0.49 10.37 10.84
CA GLY A 221 1.10 9.33 11.67
C GLY A 221 1.43 9.85 13.07
N LYS A 222 1.29 9.00 14.07
CA LYS A 222 1.98 9.18 15.36
C LYS A 222 3.20 8.27 15.36
N HIS A 223 4.39 8.84 15.14
CA HIS A 223 5.63 8.08 15.34
C HIS A 223 5.92 7.98 16.83
N VAL A 224 5.88 6.76 17.39
CA VAL A 224 6.34 6.49 18.75
C VAL A 224 7.85 6.74 18.78
N GLY A 225 8.27 7.93 19.24
CA GLY A 225 9.68 8.27 19.44
C GLY A 225 10.19 9.61 18.86
N ALA A 226 9.36 10.41 18.17
CA ALA A 226 9.78 11.74 17.68
C ALA A 226 9.32 12.92 18.56
N GLY A 227 8.89 12.65 19.80
CA GLY A 227 8.60 13.69 20.79
C GLY A 227 9.86 14.15 21.50
N ALA A 228 10.66 15.03 20.88
CA ALA A 228 11.60 15.93 21.58
C ALA A 228 12.32 16.98 20.71
N ALA A 229 12.25 16.96 19.36
CA ALA A 229 13.18 17.79 18.57
C ALA A 229 12.62 19.08 17.93
N ASN A 230 11.31 19.21 17.69
CA ASN A 230 10.79 20.37 16.94
C ASN A 230 9.76 21.19 17.75
N ALA A 231 10.17 21.65 18.92
CA ALA A 231 9.51 22.73 19.65
C ALA A 231 10.57 23.70 20.18
N ALA A 232 11.43 24.19 19.28
CA ALA A 232 12.29 25.36 19.50
C ALA A 232 12.91 25.78 18.15
N GLU A 233 12.17 26.57 17.36
CA GLU A 233 12.67 27.73 16.60
C GLU A 233 11.48 28.53 16.06
#